data_AF-A0A7J2H7Q6-F1
#
_entry.id   AF-A0A7J2H7Q6-F1
#
_cell.length_a   1.000
_cell.length_b   1.000
_cell.length_c   1.000
_cell.angle_alpha   90.00
_cell.angle_beta   90.00
_cell.angle_gamma   90.00
#
_symmetry.space_group_name_H-M   'P 1'
#
loop_
_entity.id
_entity.type
_entity.pdbx_description
1 polymer ?
#
loop_
_entity_poly.entity_id
_entity_poly.type
_entity_poly.pdbx_seq_one_letter_code
_entity_poly.pdbx_strand_id
1 'polypeptide(L)' 'MATIETGTILVGQKPVMNYVLAAVIQFNQGAQRVILKARGRSISKAVDAAEIVR' A
#
# COMPACT_ATOMS: atom_id res chain seq x y z
N MET A 1 18.67 -14.99 0.78
CA MET A 1 17.87 -14.68 1.98
C MET A 1 18.34 -13.33 2.48
N ALA A 2 17.61 -12.21 2.45
CA ALA A 2 16.16 -12.01 2.45
C ALA A 2 15.77 -10.88 1.46
N THR A 3 14.98 -11.22 0.44
CA THR A 3 14.37 -10.26 -0.48
C THR A 3 13.08 -9.73 0.15
N ILE A 4 13.18 -8.79 1.09
CA ILE A 4 12.05 -7.97 1.52
C ILE A 4 12.34 -6.51 1.18
N GLU A 5 12.71 -6.25 -0.07
CA GLU A 5 12.84 -4.87 -0.55
C GLU A 5 11.49 -4.29 -0.96
N THR A 6 10.48 -5.15 -1.13
CA THR A 6 9.19 -4.81 -1.71
C THR A 6 8.03 -5.27 -0.83
N GLY A 7 7.43 -4.34 -0.09
CA GLY A 7 6.20 -4.60 0.66
C GLY A 7 4.99 -4.64 -0.27
N THR A 8 4.02 -5.53 -0.04
CA THR A 8 2.78 -5.61 -0.82
C THR A 8 1.57 -5.40 0.09
N ILE A 9 0.64 -4.53 -0.31
CA ILE A 9 -0.59 -4.23 0.41
C ILE A 9 -1.78 -4.56 -0.49
N LEU A 10 -2.69 -5.38 0.01
CA LEU A 10 -3.91 -5.77 -0.70
C LEU A 10 -5.06 -4.81 -0.33
N VAL A 11 -5.53 -4.06 -1.31
CA VAL A 11 -6.60 -3.06 -1.14
C VAL A 11 -7.96 -3.71 -1.41
N GLY A 12 -8.89 -3.51 -0.49
CA GLY A 12 -10.21 -4.15 -0.48
C GLY A 12 -11.31 -3.20 0.01
N GLN A 13 -12.01 -3.61 1.07
CA GLN A 13 -13.18 -2.89 1.57
C GLN A 13 -12.88 -1.89 2.70
N LYS A 14 -11.71 -1.97 3.35
CA LYS A 14 -11.38 -1.06 4.45
C LYS A 14 -11.33 0.40 3.96
N PRO A 15 -11.47 1.39 4.87
CA PRO A 15 -11.24 2.79 4.55
C PRO A 15 -9.85 3.05 4.00
N VAL A 16 -9.71 4.04 3.12
CA VAL A 16 -8.45 4.38 2.42
C VAL A 16 -7.30 4.63 3.41
N MET A 17 -7.56 5.35 4.50
CA MET A 17 -6.55 5.70 5.51
C MET A 17 -5.85 4.49 6.15
N ASN A 18 -6.53 3.35 6.26
CA ASN A 18 -5.90 2.15 6.81
C ASN A 18 -4.80 1.60 5.87
N TYR A 19 -4.97 1.77 4.56
CA TYR A 19 -3.98 1.35 3.57
C TYR A 19 -2.81 2.35 3.50
N VAL A 20 -3.09 3.64 3.65
CA VAL A 20 -2.08 4.70 3.78
C VAL A 20 -1.18 4.43 4.99
N LEU A 21 -1.77 4.18 6.16
CA LEU A 21 -1.01 3.88 7.37
C LEU A 21 -0.14 2.63 7.20
N ALA A 22 -0.67 1.58 6.56
CA ALA A 22 0.11 0.37 6.29
C ALA A 22 1.31 0.64 5.35
N ALA A 23 1.14 1.51 4.35
CA ALA A 23 2.22 1.92 3.46
C ALA A 23 3.31 2.70 4.22
N VAL A 24 2.92 3.67 5.05
CA VAL A 24 3.84 4.45 5.89
C VAL A 24 4.62 3.55 6.86
N ILE A 25 3.94 2.59 7.50
CA ILE A 25 4.60 1.62 8.38
C ILE A 25 5.63 0.79 7.60
N GLN A 26 5.33 0.34 6.39
CA GLN A 26 6.30 -0.40 5.57
C GLN A 26 7.51 0.45 5.18
N PHE A 27 7.30 1.71 4.79
CA PHE A 27 8.41 2.62 4.51
C PHE A 27 9.28 2.87 5.76
N ASN A 28 8.66 3.08 6.92
CA ASN A 28 9.37 3.26 8.19
C ASN A 28 10.11 1.99 8.64
N GLN A 29 9.65 0.81 8.23
CA GLN A 29 10.35 -0.48 8.46
C GLN A 29 11.51 -0.72 7.49
N GLY A 30 11.80 0.23 6.58
CA GLY A 30 12.90 0.14 5.63
C GLY A 30 12.54 -0.47 4.28
N ALA A 31 11.25 -0.62 3.95
CA ALA A 31 10.85 -1.04 2.62
C ALA A 31 11.17 0.08 1.60
N GLN A 32 11.98 -0.23 0.59
CA GLN A 32 12.30 0.72 -0.48
C GLN A 32 11.17 0.85 -1.52
N ARG A 33 10.30 -0.17 -1.60
CA ARG A 33 9.19 -0.20 -2.53
C ARG A 33 7.95 -0.79 -1.87
N VAL A 34 6.80 -0.18 -2.10
CA VAL A 34 5.50 -0.68 -1.66
C VAL A 34 4.58 -0.86 -2.88
N ILE A 35 4.01 -2.05 -3.04
CA ILE A 35 3.09 -2.39 -4.13
C ILE A 35 1.67 -2.45 -3.57
N LEU A 36 0.81 -1.56 -4.06
CA LEU A 36 -0.63 -1.60 -3.80
C LEU A 36 -1.29 -2.48 -4.86
N LYS A 37 -1.87 -3.62 -4.46
CA LYS A 37 -2.63 -4.50 -5.36
C LYS A 37 -4.12 -4.39 -5.08
N ALA A 38 -4.90 -4.13 -6.12
CA ALA A 38 -6.34 -3.99 -6.05
C ALA A 38 -7.01 -4.62 -7.28
N ARG A 39 -8.32 -4.89 -7.19
CA ARG A 39 -9.11 -5.38 -8.32
C ARG A 39 -10.51 -4.77 -8.33
N GLY A 40 -11.08 -4.62 -9.53
CA GLY A 40 -12.42 -4.07 -9.75
C GLY A 40 -12.59 -2.69 -9.12
N ARG A 41 -13.71 -2.47 -8.42
CA ARG A 41 -14.03 -1.18 -7.77
C ARG A 41 -13.01 -0.70 -6.72
N SER A 42 -12.16 -1.58 -6.20
CA SER A 42 -11.15 -1.20 -5.20
C SER A 42 -9.91 -0.58 -5.83
N ILE A 43 -9.80 -0.54 -7.16
CA ILE A 43 -8.67 0.10 -7.86
C ILE A 43 -8.63 1.60 -7.56
N SER A 44 -9.76 2.30 -7.65
CA SER A 44 -9.82 3.73 -7.33
C SER A 44 -9.28 4.03 -5.92
N LYS A 45 -9.68 3.23 -4.91
CA LYS A 45 -9.16 3.37 -3.54
C LYS A 45 -7.65 3.15 -3.43
N ALA A 46 -7.09 2.27 -4.27
CA ALA A 46 -5.65 2.03 -4.28
C ALA A 46 -4.91 3.20 -4.92
N VAL A 47 -5.49 3.83 -5.95
CA VAL A 47 -4.98 5.08 -6.52
C VAL A 47 -5.05 6.21 -5.48
N ASP A 48 -6.20 6.38 -4.81
CA ASP A 48 -6.37 7.39 -3.76
C ASP A 48 -5.32 7.22 -2.64
N ALA A 49 -5.10 5.97 -2.19
CA ALA A 49 -4.08 5.67 -1.19
C ALA A 49 -2.66 5.96 -1.70
N ALA A 50 -2.38 5.72 -2.99
CA ALA A 50 -1.09 6.03 -3.61
C ALA A 50 -0.85 7.54 -3.71
N GLU A 51 -1.87 8.32 -4.06
CA GLU A 51 -1.78 9.78 -4.16
C GLU A 51 -1.57 10.44 -2.80
N ILE A 52 -2.20 9.93 -1.73
CA ILE A 52 -2.02 10.46 -0.37
C ILE A 52 -0.60 10.22 0.16
N VAL A 53 0.05 9.12 -0.26
CA VAL A 53 1.40 8.74 0.20
C VAL A 53 2.51 9.40 -0.63
N ARG A 54 2.19 9.95 -1.80
CA ARG A 54 3.13 10.63 -2.70
C ARG A 54 3.67 11.92 -2.08
#